data_AF-A0A5E4PV12-F1
#
_entry.id   AF-A0A5E4PV12-F1
#
_cell.length_a   1.000
_cell.length_b   1.000
_cell.length_c   1.000
_cell.angle_alpha   90.00
_cell.angle_beta   90.00
_cell.angle_gamma   90.00
#
_symmetry.space_group_name_H-M   'P 1'
#
loop_
_entity.id
_entity.type
_entity.pdbx_description
1 polymer ?
#
loop_
_entity_poly.entity_id
_entity_poly.type
_entity_poly.pdbx_seq_one_letter_code
_entity_poly.pdbx_strand_id
1 'polypeptide(L)'
;EGFGGRITLVCKENYLPYDRVKVSKIGTATDIDKLQARTEQYYEGANIEIIKGVDATKVNTGERIVELSNGTKRKYSALYIATGAKARVPDIPGIDLENILTVRNFDDSIKILTKLGSDKAKNVVVLGLSFIGLEIASSCVQKSKSMTVIGKDTLPLGQVFGTEIGQSLRTLFEDKNVQFHFETTIAKCNGENGVIKSVELTNGTTLPADLLVLGIGTTFYTDFLKYSGIHMLPNGAVNVNDKLETNIKNVYAGGDIAYAPVFIANNQQMNIGHIGLAQYHGQVAAKNIIKKETPLRSVPYFWTMLFGKSIRFAGCGKPVSSMVDGDVASLKFVIFFFDENDKVISVGSCMRDPVVSQFAEFLYQGKSIYRKDLENNTFGWTETIH
;
A
#
# COMPACT_ATOMS: atom_id res chain seq x y z
N GLU A 1 19.34 4.19 19.83
CA GLU A 1 19.12 3.29 20.99
C GLU A 1 20.32 2.44 21.41
N GLY A 2 21.41 2.37 20.62
CA GLY A 2 22.69 1.79 21.09
C GLY A 2 22.69 0.26 21.26
N PHE A 3 21.86 -0.47 20.50
CA PHE A 3 21.85 -1.93 20.54
C PHE A 3 23.19 -2.49 20.04
N GLY A 4 23.91 -3.21 20.91
CA GLY A 4 25.23 -3.80 20.60
C GLY A 4 25.19 -5.25 20.13
N GLY A 5 24.01 -5.85 19.98
CA GLY A 5 23.85 -7.22 19.50
C GLY A 5 23.92 -7.31 17.97
N ARG A 6 24.02 -8.54 17.44
CA ARG A 6 23.97 -8.80 16.00
C ARG A 6 22.57 -8.52 15.44
N ILE A 7 22.50 -7.82 14.31
CA ILE A 7 21.28 -7.62 13.52
C ILE A 7 21.47 -8.30 12.17
N THR A 8 20.55 -9.19 11.81
CA THR A 8 20.52 -9.85 10.49
C THR A 8 19.17 -9.56 9.84
N LEU A 9 19.21 -8.96 8.65
CA LEU A 9 18.06 -8.75 7.79
C LEU A 9 18.05 -9.80 6.68
N VAL A 10 16.96 -10.57 6.59
CA VAL A 10 16.77 -11.57 5.53
C VAL A 10 15.76 -11.02 4.53
N CYS A 11 16.15 -10.99 3.25
CA CYS A 11 15.35 -10.44 2.17
C CYS A 11 15.25 -11.42 1.00
N LYS A 12 14.01 -11.69 0.58
CA LYS A 12 13.72 -12.44 -0.64
C LYS A 12 14.36 -11.82 -1.88
N GLU A 13 14.22 -10.51 -2.01
CA GLU A 13 14.69 -9.79 -3.18
C GLU A 13 16.22 -9.66 -3.17
N ASN A 14 16.84 -9.65 -4.34
CA ASN A 14 18.29 -9.57 -4.47
C ASN A 14 18.82 -8.13 -4.35
N TYR A 15 18.09 -7.25 -3.66
CA TYR A 15 18.33 -5.82 -3.59
C TYR A 15 18.50 -5.37 -2.13
N LEU A 16 19.25 -4.29 -1.92
CA LEU A 16 19.22 -3.57 -0.64
C LEU A 16 17.82 -2.95 -0.43
N PRO A 17 17.38 -2.73 0.82
CA PRO A 17 16.10 -2.09 1.09
C PRO A 17 15.94 -0.77 0.33
N TYR A 18 14.81 -0.59 -0.33
CA TYR A 18 14.54 0.52 -1.25
C TYR A 18 13.13 1.09 -1.08
N ASP A 19 12.90 2.29 -1.61
CA ASP A 19 11.62 2.97 -1.56
C ASP A 19 10.62 2.38 -2.58
N ARG A 20 9.69 1.56 -2.08
CA ARG A 20 8.63 0.96 -2.89
C ARG A 20 7.59 1.96 -3.40
N VAL A 21 7.46 3.15 -2.81
CA VAL A 21 6.49 4.17 -3.30
C VAL A 21 6.88 4.65 -4.70
N LYS A 22 8.18 4.57 -5.06
CA LYS A 22 8.66 4.90 -6.39
C LYS A 22 8.38 3.80 -7.42
N VAL A 23 8.16 2.55 -7.00
CA VAL A 23 7.93 1.41 -7.88
C VAL A 23 6.59 1.51 -8.62
N SER A 24 5.51 1.92 -7.94
CA SER A 24 4.17 2.05 -8.55
C SER A 24 4.04 3.27 -9.49
N LYS A 25 4.99 4.20 -9.44
CA LYS A 25 5.09 5.37 -10.33
C LYS A 25 5.96 5.02 -11.55
N ILE A 26 5.45 4.04 -12.30
CA ILE A 26 6.15 3.28 -13.36
C ILE A 26 6.74 4.23 -14.41
N GLY A 27 8.06 4.41 -14.39
CA GLY A 27 8.80 5.37 -15.22
C GLY A 27 9.85 6.17 -14.46
N THR A 28 9.76 6.21 -13.12
CA THR A 28 10.81 6.77 -12.24
C THR A 28 11.72 5.70 -11.62
N ALA A 29 11.31 4.43 -11.68
CA ALA A 29 11.97 3.29 -11.08
C ALA A 29 12.68 2.40 -12.12
N THR A 30 13.67 2.95 -12.84
CA THR A 30 14.48 2.18 -13.81
C THR A 30 15.84 1.77 -13.27
N ASP A 31 16.23 2.32 -12.12
CA ASP A 31 17.57 2.24 -11.56
C ASP A 31 17.45 1.96 -10.07
N ILE A 32 17.74 0.72 -9.67
CA ILE A 32 17.54 0.25 -8.30
C ILE A 32 18.38 1.05 -7.30
N ASP A 33 19.59 1.48 -7.67
CA ASP A 33 20.51 2.18 -6.77
C ASP A 33 19.95 3.54 -6.34
N LYS A 34 19.19 4.20 -7.22
CA LYS A 34 18.48 5.46 -6.91
C LYS A 34 17.24 5.27 -6.03
N LEU A 35 16.78 4.04 -5.86
CA LEU A 35 15.65 3.69 -5.02
C LEU A 35 16.08 3.25 -3.62
N GLN A 36 17.33 2.78 -3.47
CA GLN A 36 17.85 2.27 -2.20
C GLN A 36 17.72 3.31 -1.08
N ALA A 37 17.24 2.87 0.08
CA ALA A 37 17.04 3.73 1.23
C ALA A 37 18.38 4.13 1.87
N ARG A 38 19.38 3.26 1.77
CA ARG A 38 20.74 3.37 2.31
C ARG A 38 21.71 2.60 1.41
N THR A 39 22.97 3.01 1.40
CA THR A 39 24.03 2.32 0.66
C THR A 39 24.51 1.07 1.40
N GLU A 40 25.26 0.20 0.73
CA GLU A 40 25.87 -0.98 1.35
C GLU A 40 26.80 -0.61 2.52
N GLN A 41 27.62 0.44 2.34
CA GLN A 41 28.56 0.93 3.36
C GLN A 41 27.85 1.40 4.64
N TYR A 42 26.61 1.92 4.52
CA TYR A 42 25.84 2.29 5.70
C TYR A 42 25.51 1.06 6.55
N TYR A 43 25.09 -0.04 5.92
CA TYR A 43 24.73 -1.27 6.64
C TYR A 43 25.95 -1.94 7.25
N GLU A 44 27.08 -1.98 6.53
CA GLU A 44 28.36 -2.45 7.04
C GLU A 44 28.82 -1.62 8.25
N GLY A 45 28.82 -0.29 8.11
CA GLY A 45 29.20 0.62 9.20
C GLY A 45 28.26 0.57 10.41
N ALA A 46 26.99 0.21 10.20
CA ALA A 46 26.01 -0.02 11.25
C ALA A 46 26.02 -1.45 11.83
N ASN A 47 26.92 -2.33 11.36
CA ASN A 47 27.00 -3.74 11.73
C ASN A 47 25.68 -4.50 11.53
N ILE A 48 25.01 -4.26 10.39
CA ILE A 48 23.78 -4.92 9.97
C ILE A 48 24.11 -5.88 8.83
N GLU A 49 23.98 -7.18 9.09
CA GLU A 49 24.13 -8.21 8.05
C GLU A 49 22.86 -8.24 7.19
N ILE A 50 23.01 -8.15 5.87
CA ILE A 50 21.89 -8.29 4.92
C ILE A 50 22.10 -9.55 4.08
N ILE A 51 21.15 -10.48 4.18
CA ILE A 51 21.08 -11.69 3.36
C ILE A 51 20.02 -11.45 2.29
N LYS A 52 20.48 -11.12 1.07
CA LYS A 52 19.64 -10.86 -0.12
C LYS A 52 19.36 -12.16 -0.89
N GLY A 53 18.28 -12.20 -1.67
CA GLY A 53 17.97 -13.35 -2.53
C GLY A 53 17.54 -14.63 -1.78
N VAL A 54 17.18 -14.51 -0.49
CA VAL A 54 16.90 -15.66 0.37
C VAL A 54 15.57 -15.46 1.09
N ASP A 55 14.66 -16.42 0.92
CA ASP A 55 13.36 -16.43 1.57
C ASP A 55 13.45 -17.03 2.97
N ALA A 56 12.68 -16.49 3.92
CA ALA A 56 12.30 -17.24 5.11
C ALA A 56 11.18 -18.21 4.75
N THR A 57 11.42 -19.51 4.90
CA THR A 57 10.49 -20.57 4.47
C THR A 57 9.73 -21.20 5.63
N LYS A 58 10.22 -21.06 6.87
CA LYS A 58 9.55 -21.54 8.07
C LYS A 58 10.07 -20.83 9.33
N VAL A 59 9.18 -20.64 10.30
CA VAL A 59 9.55 -20.21 11.67
C VAL A 59 9.21 -21.32 12.66
N ASN A 60 10.23 -21.80 13.38
CA ASN A 60 10.08 -22.67 14.54
C ASN A 60 10.28 -21.83 15.81
N THR A 61 9.18 -21.49 16.47
CA THR A 61 9.19 -20.63 17.67
C THR A 61 9.67 -21.36 18.92
N GLY A 62 9.49 -22.68 18.99
CA GLY A 62 9.99 -23.52 20.08
C GLY A 62 11.53 -23.59 20.11
N GLU A 63 12.14 -23.77 18.94
CA GLU A 63 13.61 -23.78 18.80
C GLU A 63 14.21 -22.39 18.58
N ARG A 64 13.35 -21.37 18.36
CA ARG A 64 13.72 -20.00 17.97
C ARG A 64 14.62 -19.97 16.75
N ILE A 65 14.17 -20.64 15.69
CA ILE A 65 14.87 -20.76 14.41
C ILE A 65 13.98 -20.26 13.28
N VAL A 66 14.59 -19.53 12.35
CA VAL A 66 14.05 -19.29 11.01
C VAL A 66 14.81 -20.18 10.02
N GLU A 67 14.08 -20.98 9.26
CA GLU A 67 14.61 -21.77 8.16
C GLU A 67 14.56 -20.94 6.87
N LEU A 68 15.63 -21.00 6.09
CA LEU A 68 15.82 -20.19 4.88
C LEU A 68 15.79 -21.04 3.62
N SER A 69 15.46 -20.45 2.47
CA SER A 69 15.37 -21.16 1.19
C SER A 69 16.69 -21.76 0.70
N ASN A 70 17.82 -21.24 1.19
CA ASN A 70 19.15 -21.79 0.90
C ASN A 70 19.57 -22.93 1.87
N GLY A 71 18.64 -23.44 2.67
CA GLY A 71 18.89 -24.50 3.66
C GLY A 71 19.51 -24.02 4.98
N THR A 72 19.88 -22.74 5.08
CA THR A 72 20.44 -22.18 6.32
C THR A 72 19.37 -22.10 7.41
N LYS A 73 19.76 -22.41 8.64
CA LYS A 73 18.94 -22.18 9.84
C LYS A 73 19.54 -21.04 10.65
N ARG A 74 18.74 -20.02 10.97
CA ARG A 74 19.16 -18.86 11.78
C ARG A 74 18.46 -18.89 13.14
N LYS A 75 19.25 -19.04 14.21
CA LYS A 75 18.75 -18.85 15.58
C LYS A 75 18.56 -17.38 15.87
N TYR A 76 17.55 -17.04 16.68
CA TYR A 76 17.29 -15.67 17.09
C TYR A 76 17.01 -15.56 18.60
N SER A 77 17.37 -14.40 19.17
CA SER A 77 16.93 -13.99 20.52
C SER A 77 15.62 -13.20 20.45
N ALA A 78 15.44 -12.40 19.40
CA ALA A 78 14.21 -11.73 19.02
C ALA A 78 14.02 -11.81 17.49
N LEU A 79 12.77 -11.93 17.04
CA LEU A 79 12.40 -11.99 15.63
C LEU A 79 11.44 -10.85 15.30
N TYR A 80 11.72 -10.07 14.26
CA TYR A 80 10.79 -9.08 13.72
C TYR A 80 10.36 -9.49 12.31
N ILE A 81 9.06 -9.71 12.14
CA ILE A 81 8.47 -10.16 10.88
C ILE A 81 7.90 -8.94 10.15
N ALA A 82 8.49 -8.62 8.99
CA ALA A 82 8.12 -7.47 8.16
C ALA A 82 8.03 -7.87 6.68
N THR A 83 7.41 -9.02 6.40
CA THR A 83 7.36 -9.62 5.06
C THR A 83 6.41 -8.92 4.10
N GLY A 84 5.55 -8.03 4.60
CA GLY A 84 4.70 -7.16 3.81
C GLY A 84 3.62 -7.88 3.00
N ALA A 85 3.06 -7.17 2.03
CA ALA A 85 1.96 -7.63 1.21
C ALA A 85 2.40 -8.20 -0.15
N LYS A 86 1.61 -9.16 -0.66
CA LYS A 86 1.68 -9.80 -1.98
C LYS A 86 0.50 -9.31 -2.83
N ALA A 87 0.71 -9.03 -4.12
CA ALA A 87 -0.40 -8.65 -5.00
C ALA A 87 -1.40 -9.81 -5.16
N ARG A 88 -2.69 -9.50 -5.17
CA ARG A 88 -3.74 -10.50 -5.40
C ARG A 88 -3.83 -10.82 -6.90
N VAL A 89 -3.87 -12.12 -7.20
CA VAL A 89 -4.13 -12.64 -8.54
C VAL A 89 -5.50 -13.33 -8.50
N PRO A 90 -6.44 -12.98 -9.39
CA PRO A 90 -7.74 -13.61 -9.42
C PRO A 90 -7.65 -15.01 -10.05
N ASP A 91 -8.58 -15.89 -9.66
CA ASP A 91 -8.74 -17.19 -10.31
C ASP A 91 -9.66 -17.03 -11.52
N ILE A 92 -9.05 -16.78 -12.69
CA ILE A 92 -9.76 -16.67 -13.97
C ILE A 92 -8.99 -17.42 -15.07
N PRO A 93 -9.68 -18.02 -16.06
CA PRO A 93 -9.01 -18.73 -17.14
C PRO A 93 -8.04 -17.83 -17.91
N GLY A 94 -6.81 -18.31 -18.11
CA GLY A 94 -5.75 -17.62 -18.84
C GLY A 94 -5.01 -16.53 -18.04
N ILE A 95 -5.20 -16.45 -16.71
CA ILE A 95 -4.52 -15.44 -15.87
C ILE A 95 -3.00 -15.62 -15.79
N ASP A 96 -2.50 -16.80 -16.17
CA ASP A 96 -1.09 -17.21 -16.12
C ASP A 96 -0.29 -16.88 -17.38
N LEU A 97 -0.90 -16.20 -18.36
CA LEU A 97 -0.21 -15.71 -19.57
C LEU A 97 0.92 -14.73 -19.22
N GLU A 98 2.02 -14.78 -19.98
CA GLU A 98 3.32 -14.19 -19.60
C GLU A 98 3.28 -12.66 -19.38
N ASN A 99 2.46 -11.96 -20.14
CA ASN A 99 2.26 -10.51 -20.13
C ASN A 99 1.03 -10.09 -19.32
N ILE A 100 0.59 -10.93 -18.37
CA ILE A 100 -0.30 -10.56 -17.27
C ILE A 100 0.55 -10.36 -16.03
N LEU A 101 0.63 -9.12 -15.56
CA LEU A 101 1.58 -8.71 -14.52
C LEU A 101 0.86 -8.13 -13.31
N THR A 102 1.50 -8.23 -12.15
CA THR A 102 1.15 -7.44 -10.96
C THR A 102 2.23 -6.37 -10.76
N VAL A 103 2.03 -5.43 -9.83
CA VAL A 103 3.11 -4.52 -9.41
C VAL A 103 3.25 -4.51 -7.89
N ARG A 104 4.43 -4.90 -7.39
CA ARG A 104 4.75 -4.83 -5.95
C ARG A 104 6.23 -4.59 -5.68
N ASN A 105 7.11 -5.12 -6.51
CA ASN A 105 8.56 -4.97 -6.37
C ASN A 105 9.18 -4.32 -7.61
N PHE A 106 10.47 -4.01 -7.52
CA PHE A 106 11.22 -3.41 -8.61
C PHE A 106 11.17 -4.24 -9.91
N ASP A 107 11.33 -5.57 -9.80
CA ASP A 107 11.30 -6.48 -10.94
C ASP A 107 9.96 -6.44 -11.70
N ASP A 108 8.86 -6.32 -10.97
CA ASP A 108 7.53 -6.17 -11.57
C ASP A 108 7.44 -4.90 -12.43
N SER A 109 7.94 -3.77 -11.92
CA SER A 109 7.95 -2.51 -12.68
C SER A 109 8.86 -2.57 -13.90
N ILE A 110 10.02 -3.23 -13.79
CA ILE A 110 10.90 -3.47 -14.94
C ILE A 110 10.19 -4.34 -15.98
N LYS A 111 9.56 -5.44 -15.58
CA LYS A 111 8.80 -6.31 -16.49
C LYS A 111 7.68 -5.55 -17.22
N ILE A 112 6.93 -4.71 -16.49
CA ILE A 112 5.88 -3.87 -17.10
C ILE A 112 6.49 -2.92 -18.13
N LEU A 113 7.57 -2.21 -17.79
CA LEU A 113 8.25 -1.29 -18.71
C LEU A 113 8.81 -2.02 -19.95
N THR A 114 9.41 -3.19 -19.77
CA THR A 114 9.94 -4.00 -20.87
C THR A 114 8.83 -4.49 -21.81
N LYS A 115 7.70 -4.97 -21.26
CA LYS A 115 6.57 -5.45 -22.07
C LYS A 115 5.82 -4.30 -22.75
N LEU A 116 5.74 -3.14 -22.11
CA LEU A 116 5.15 -1.94 -22.68
C LEU A 116 5.96 -1.41 -23.88
N GLY A 117 7.28 -1.48 -23.80
CA GLY A 117 8.17 -0.97 -24.84
C GLY A 117 8.13 0.55 -24.97
N SER A 118 8.76 1.06 -26.03
CA SER A 118 8.86 2.50 -26.33
C SER A 118 8.15 2.92 -27.62
N ASP A 119 7.63 1.97 -28.39
CA ASP A 119 7.03 2.18 -29.71
C ASP A 119 5.56 2.67 -29.65
N LYS A 120 4.97 2.71 -28.45
CA LYS A 120 3.56 3.05 -28.21
C LYS A 120 2.58 2.18 -28.99
N ALA A 121 2.91 0.91 -29.23
CA ALA A 121 2.08 0.01 -30.03
C ALA A 121 1.09 -0.85 -29.23
N LYS A 122 1.19 -0.86 -27.90
CA LYS A 122 0.47 -1.81 -27.02
C LYS A 122 -0.87 -1.29 -26.52
N ASN A 123 -1.91 -2.10 -26.61
CA ASN A 123 -3.16 -1.91 -25.89
C ASN A 123 -2.97 -2.40 -24.44
N VAL A 124 -3.05 -1.49 -23.48
CA VAL A 124 -2.83 -1.81 -22.07
C VAL A 124 -4.16 -1.83 -21.33
N VAL A 125 -4.42 -2.93 -20.64
CA VAL A 125 -5.56 -3.07 -19.75
C VAL A 125 -5.08 -3.10 -18.31
N VAL A 126 -5.75 -2.36 -17.43
CA VAL A 126 -5.54 -2.40 -15.99
C VAL A 126 -6.83 -2.88 -15.32
N LEU A 127 -6.72 -3.90 -14.46
CA LEU A 127 -7.83 -4.35 -13.63
C LEU A 127 -7.69 -3.74 -12.23
N GLY A 128 -8.54 -2.76 -11.90
CA GLY A 128 -8.61 -2.12 -10.58
C GLY A 128 -8.81 -0.61 -10.65
N LEU A 129 -9.84 -0.11 -9.95
CA LEU A 129 -10.23 1.31 -9.86
C LEU A 129 -9.70 2.02 -8.60
N SER A 130 -8.74 1.39 -7.91
CA SER A 130 -8.12 1.92 -6.68
C SER A 130 -6.71 2.45 -6.96
N PHE A 131 -6.01 2.88 -5.91
CA PHE A 131 -4.75 3.62 -5.97
C PHE A 131 -3.72 3.02 -6.94
N ILE A 132 -3.34 1.76 -6.74
CA ILE A 132 -2.30 1.11 -7.55
C ILE A 132 -2.70 1.00 -9.03
N GLY A 133 -3.95 0.60 -9.33
CA GLY A 133 -4.43 0.52 -10.70
C GLY A 133 -4.42 1.88 -11.40
N LEU A 134 -4.89 2.93 -10.71
CA LEU A 134 -4.91 4.29 -11.25
C LEU A 134 -3.51 4.89 -11.39
N GLU A 135 -2.58 4.60 -10.47
CA GLU A 135 -1.18 5.01 -10.58
C GLU A 135 -0.49 4.37 -11.80
N ILE A 136 -0.74 3.07 -12.04
CA ILE A 136 -0.24 2.38 -13.24
C ILE A 136 -0.80 3.01 -14.50
N ALA A 137 -2.13 3.19 -14.57
CA ALA A 137 -2.77 3.78 -15.73
C ALA A 137 -2.24 5.19 -16.01
N SER A 138 -2.11 6.01 -14.96
CA SER A 138 -1.54 7.36 -15.06
C SER A 138 -0.10 7.36 -15.55
N SER A 139 0.71 6.39 -15.11
CA SER A 139 2.13 6.27 -15.46
C SER A 139 2.36 5.74 -16.88
N CYS A 140 1.50 4.84 -17.35
CA CYS A 140 1.70 4.11 -18.61
C CYS A 140 0.96 4.71 -19.81
N VAL A 141 -0.11 5.50 -19.61
CA VAL A 141 -1.00 5.94 -20.70
C VAL A 141 -0.27 6.64 -21.85
N GLN A 142 0.71 7.50 -21.55
CA GLN A 142 1.46 8.26 -22.59
C GLN A 142 2.41 7.39 -23.44
N LYS A 143 2.68 6.16 -23.00
CA LYS A 143 3.53 5.18 -23.67
C LYS A 143 2.74 4.02 -24.29
N SER A 144 1.41 4.07 -24.20
CA SER A 144 0.51 3.00 -24.67
C SER A 144 -0.19 3.44 -25.96
N LYS A 145 -0.62 2.48 -26.79
CA LYS A 145 -1.51 2.73 -27.94
C LYS A 145 -2.91 3.09 -27.44
N SER A 146 -3.39 2.36 -26.44
CA SER A 146 -4.64 2.56 -25.73
C SER A 146 -4.46 2.18 -24.26
N MET A 147 -5.25 2.79 -23.39
CA MET A 147 -5.25 2.51 -21.96
C MET A 147 -6.69 2.32 -21.50
N THR A 148 -7.00 1.14 -20.98
CA THR A 148 -8.33 0.81 -20.46
C THR A 148 -8.21 0.38 -19.01
N VAL A 149 -9.05 0.93 -18.14
CA VAL A 149 -9.17 0.53 -16.73
C VAL A 149 -10.52 -0.11 -16.49
N ILE A 150 -10.52 -1.31 -15.91
CA ILE A 150 -11.73 -2.09 -15.61
C ILE A 150 -11.87 -2.21 -14.10
N GLY A 151 -13.10 -2.14 -13.58
CA GLY A 151 -13.36 -2.52 -12.21
C GLY A 151 -14.84 -2.62 -11.89
N LYS A 152 -15.12 -3.18 -10.71
CA LYS A 152 -16.48 -3.44 -10.23
C LYS A 152 -17.17 -2.20 -9.66
N ASP A 153 -16.40 -1.17 -9.31
CA ASP A 153 -16.94 0.09 -8.80
C ASP A 153 -17.54 0.93 -9.95
N THR A 154 -18.36 1.90 -9.58
CA THR A 154 -19.00 2.85 -10.51
C THR A 154 -18.11 4.04 -10.87
N LEU A 155 -17.12 4.35 -10.02
CA LEU A 155 -16.21 5.49 -10.16
C LEU A 155 -14.81 5.17 -9.61
N PRO A 156 -13.74 5.75 -10.18
CA PRO A 156 -12.39 5.61 -9.65
C PRO A 156 -12.30 6.23 -8.25
N LEU A 157 -11.81 5.45 -7.28
CA LEU A 157 -11.72 5.84 -5.86
C LEU A 157 -13.05 6.33 -5.24
N GLY A 158 -14.21 6.05 -5.87
CA GLY A 158 -15.52 6.50 -5.39
C GLY A 158 -15.88 5.94 -4.01
N GLN A 159 -15.47 4.71 -3.70
CA GLN A 159 -15.64 4.11 -2.37
C GLN A 159 -14.82 4.79 -1.27
N VAL A 160 -13.77 5.54 -1.65
CA VAL A 160 -12.88 6.24 -0.72
C VAL A 160 -13.30 7.69 -0.54
N PHE A 161 -13.54 8.39 -1.65
CA PHE A 161 -13.76 9.84 -1.66
C PHE A 161 -15.20 10.27 -1.99
N GLY A 162 -16.09 9.33 -2.27
CA GLY A 162 -17.46 9.61 -2.67
C GLY A 162 -17.62 9.95 -4.16
N THR A 163 -18.88 10.14 -4.57
CA THR A 163 -19.29 10.28 -5.97
C THR A 163 -18.70 11.51 -6.66
N GLU A 164 -18.74 12.67 -6.00
CA GLU A 164 -18.33 13.94 -6.61
C GLU A 164 -16.84 13.93 -6.98
N ILE A 165 -15.97 13.58 -6.02
CA ILE A 165 -14.52 13.47 -6.25
C ILE A 165 -14.22 12.33 -7.23
N GLY A 166 -14.92 11.20 -7.13
CA GLY A 166 -14.79 10.09 -8.08
C GLY A 166 -15.10 10.51 -9.52
N GLN A 167 -16.09 11.38 -9.73
CA GLN A 167 -16.43 11.91 -11.04
C GLN A 167 -15.33 12.85 -11.58
N SER A 168 -14.80 13.74 -10.75
CA SER A 168 -13.67 14.61 -11.16
C SER A 168 -12.41 13.80 -11.48
N LEU A 169 -12.15 12.73 -10.73
CA LEU A 169 -11.06 11.79 -11.04
C LEU A 169 -11.29 11.04 -12.34
N ARG A 170 -12.52 10.60 -12.61
CA ARG A 170 -12.88 10.00 -13.91
C ARG A 170 -12.58 10.97 -15.06
N THR A 171 -13.08 12.20 -14.98
CA THR A 171 -12.83 13.23 -16.00
C THR A 171 -11.33 13.49 -16.18
N LEU A 172 -10.55 13.61 -15.09
CA LEU A 172 -9.10 13.76 -15.17
C LEU A 172 -8.42 12.66 -15.99
N PHE A 173 -8.88 11.41 -15.86
CA PHE A 173 -8.30 10.27 -16.57
C PHE A 173 -8.79 10.20 -18.03
N GLU A 174 -10.07 10.45 -18.28
CA GLU A 174 -10.66 10.49 -19.62
C GLU A 174 -10.00 11.60 -20.48
N ASP A 175 -9.72 12.77 -19.89
CA ASP A 175 -8.96 13.87 -20.52
C ASP A 175 -7.52 13.47 -20.90
N LYS A 176 -7.01 12.38 -20.33
CA LYS A 176 -5.70 11.79 -20.64
C LYS A 176 -5.80 10.57 -21.55
N ASN A 177 -6.96 10.36 -22.18
CA ASN A 177 -7.28 9.24 -23.08
C ASN A 177 -7.29 7.87 -22.39
N VAL A 178 -7.63 7.82 -21.09
CA VAL A 178 -7.92 6.56 -20.40
C VAL A 178 -9.40 6.24 -20.53
N GLN A 179 -9.70 5.02 -20.97
CA GLN A 179 -11.06 4.52 -21.08
C GLN A 179 -11.42 3.70 -19.84
N PHE A 180 -12.66 3.80 -19.37
CA PHE A 180 -13.14 3.03 -18.23
C PHE A 180 -14.23 2.04 -18.62
N HIS A 181 -14.18 0.85 -18.02
CA HIS A 181 -15.28 -0.10 -17.96
C HIS A 181 -15.64 -0.36 -16.50
N PHE A 182 -16.69 0.31 -16.04
CA PHE A 182 -17.23 0.19 -14.70
C PHE A 182 -18.14 -1.03 -14.54
N GLU A 183 -18.42 -1.40 -13.29
CA GLU A 183 -19.40 -2.44 -12.92
C GLU A 183 -19.19 -3.78 -13.62
N THR A 184 -17.94 -4.09 -13.97
CA THR A 184 -17.57 -5.34 -14.64
C THR A 184 -16.20 -5.83 -14.21
N THR A 185 -15.87 -7.06 -14.58
CA THR A 185 -14.56 -7.67 -14.33
C THR A 185 -14.20 -8.56 -15.51
N ILE A 186 -12.96 -9.01 -15.58
CA ILE A 186 -12.51 -9.97 -16.58
C ILE A 186 -13.10 -11.34 -16.23
N ALA A 187 -13.77 -11.97 -17.20
CA ALA A 187 -14.25 -13.34 -17.14
C ALA A 187 -13.20 -14.34 -17.65
N LYS A 188 -12.42 -13.95 -18.67
CA LYS A 188 -11.39 -14.78 -19.29
C LYS A 188 -10.31 -13.94 -19.97
N CYS A 189 -9.07 -14.40 -19.92
CA CYS A 189 -7.96 -13.86 -20.70
C CYS A 189 -7.70 -14.79 -21.91
N ASN A 190 -7.73 -14.24 -23.12
CA ASN A 190 -7.45 -15.01 -24.33
C ASN A 190 -6.01 -14.74 -24.77
N GLY A 191 -5.26 -15.83 -24.93
CA GLY A 191 -3.87 -15.77 -25.35
C GLY A 191 -3.58 -16.54 -26.62
N GLU A 192 -2.48 -16.19 -27.24
CA GLU A 192 -1.89 -16.85 -28.39
C GLU A 192 -0.38 -16.95 -28.15
N ASN A 193 0.24 -18.11 -28.38
CA ASN A 193 1.67 -18.34 -28.13
C ASN A 193 2.12 -17.95 -26.70
N GLY A 194 1.27 -18.19 -25.69
CA GLY A 194 1.57 -17.91 -24.28
C GLY A 194 1.43 -16.45 -23.85
N VAL A 195 0.98 -15.55 -24.74
CA VAL A 195 0.79 -14.13 -24.45
C VAL A 195 -0.66 -13.69 -24.67
N ILE A 196 -1.16 -12.78 -23.83
CA ILE A 196 -2.50 -12.19 -23.95
C ILE A 196 -2.65 -11.42 -25.26
N LYS A 197 -3.85 -11.55 -25.85
CA LYS A 197 -4.32 -10.81 -27.04
C LYS A 197 -5.62 -10.06 -26.77
N SER A 198 -6.46 -10.58 -25.88
CA SER A 198 -7.70 -9.92 -25.47
C SER A 198 -8.17 -10.35 -24.09
N VAL A 199 -9.05 -9.54 -23.51
CA VAL A 199 -9.82 -9.89 -22.30
C VAL A 199 -11.30 -9.91 -22.63
N GLU A 200 -11.99 -10.95 -22.18
CA GLU A 200 -13.46 -11.02 -22.18
C GLU A 200 -13.97 -10.53 -20.82
N LEU A 201 -14.89 -9.58 -20.83
CA LEU A 201 -15.51 -9.04 -19.62
C LEU A 201 -16.78 -9.81 -19.28
N THR A 202 -17.19 -9.79 -18.01
CA THR A 202 -18.40 -10.47 -17.55
C THR A 202 -19.69 -9.91 -18.14
N ASN A 203 -19.65 -8.72 -18.75
CA ASN A 203 -20.77 -8.12 -19.47
C ASN A 203 -20.80 -8.49 -20.97
N GLY A 204 -19.92 -9.39 -21.43
CA GLY A 204 -19.83 -9.84 -22.82
C GLY A 204 -18.95 -8.99 -23.74
N THR A 205 -18.45 -7.83 -23.26
CA THR A 205 -17.49 -7.01 -24.03
C THR A 205 -16.16 -7.74 -24.16
N THR A 206 -15.54 -7.69 -25.34
CA THR A 206 -14.16 -8.14 -25.55
C THR A 206 -13.27 -6.96 -25.88
N LEU A 207 -12.12 -6.84 -25.21
CA LEU A 207 -11.17 -5.76 -25.40
C LEU A 207 -9.81 -6.31 -25.88
N PRO A 208 -9.17 -5.71 -26.89
CA PRO A 208 -7.79 -6.05 -27.23
C PRO A 208 -6.86 -5.71 -26.07
N ALA A 209 -5.93 -6.61 -25.76
CA ALA A 209 -5.00 -6.46 -24.65
C ALA A 209 -3.65 -7.10 -25.01
N ASP A 210 -2.62 -6.27 -25.15
CA ASP A 210 -1.23 -6.72 -25.33
C ASP A 210 -0.45 -6.76 -24.02
N LEU A 211 -1.00 -6.17 -22.95
CA LEU A 211 -0.48 -6.16 -21.60
C LEU A 211 -1.65 -5.97 -20.63
N LEU A 212 -1.76 -6.84 -19.64
CA LEU A 212 -2.72 -6.70 -18.54
C LEU A 212 -1.96 -6.48 -17.22
N VAL A 213 -2.33 -5.45 -16.47
CA VAL A 213 -1.78 -5.20 -15.14
C VAL A 213 -2.87 -5.29 -14.06
N LEU A 214 -2.61 -6.08 -13.02
CA LEU A 214 -3.55 -6.34 -11.94
C LEU A 214 -3.29 -5.41 -10.75
N GLY A 215 -4.30 -4.62 -10.39
CA GLY A 215 -4.32 -3.67 -9.27
C GLY A 215 -5.51 -3.89 -8.34
N ILE A 216 -5.85 -5.15 -8.03
CA ILE A 216 -7.07 -5.55 -7.31
C ILE A 216 -6.88 -5.81 -5.81
N GLY A 217 -5.88 -5.16 -5.21
CA GLY A 217 -5.53 -5.30 -3.81
C GLY A 217 -4.49 -6.40 -3.54
N THR A 218 -4.34 -6.76 -2.27
CA THR A 218 -3.23 -7.59 -1.78
C THR A 218 -3.68 -8.72 -0.86
N THR A 219 -2.76 -9.64 -0.63
CA THR A 219 -2.70 -10.61 0.48
C THR A 219 -1.34 -10.45 1.20
N PHE A 220 -0.95 -11.35 2.09
CA PHE A 220 0.29 -11.23 2.86
C PHE A 220 1.27 -12.37 2.61
N TYR A 221 2.57 -12.07 2.72
CA TYR A 221 3.62 -13.09 2.70
C TYR A 221 3.74 -13.74 4.09
N THR A 222 2.74 -14.50 4.51
CA THR A 222 2.66 -15.10 5.86
C THR A 222 2.48 -16.61 5.87
N ASP A 223 2.46 -17.27 4.71
CA ASP A 223 2.30 -18.73 4.59
C ASP A 223 3.33 -19.51 5.42
N PHE A 224 4.57 -19.02 5.47
CA PHE A 224 5.67 -19.62 6.25
C PHE A 224 5.47 -19.61 7.77
N LEU A 225 4.44 -18.90 8.26
CA LEU A 225 4.08 -18.82 9.67
C LEU A 225 2.99 -19.80 10.07
N LYS A 226 2.34 -20.50 9.13
CA LYS A 226 1.15 -21.34 9.37
C LYS A 226 1.31 -22.35 10.51
N TYR A 227 2.50 -22.88 10.71
CA TYR A 227 2.81 -23.89 11.74
C TYR A 227 3.70 -23.35 12.88
N SER A 228 3.86 -22.02 12.97
CA SER A 228 4.72 -21.37 13.96
C SER A 228 4.06 -21.16 15.32
N GLY A 229 2.74 -21.35 15.42
CA GLY A 229 1.94 -20.99 16.60
C GLY A 229 1.63 -19.49 16.72
N ILE A 230 2.10 -18.66 15.79
CA ILE A 230 1.76 -17.24 15.74
C ILE A 230 0.30 -17.08 15.31
N HIS A 231 -0.47 -16.31 16.08
CA HIS A 231 -1.88 -16.04 15.78
C HIS A 231 -2.01 -15.12 14.56
N MET A 232 -2.73 -15.60 13.56
CA MET A 232 -3.05 -14.84 12.35
C MET A 232 -4.56 -14.81 12.12
N LEU A 233 -5.04 -13.71 11.54
CA LEU A 233 -6.39 -13.62 11.02
C LEU A 233 -6.57 -14.54 9.79
N PRO A 234 -7.83 -14.86 9.39
CA PRO A 234 -8.08 -15.69 8.21
C PRO A 234 -7.47 -15.16 6.91
N ASN A 235 -7.28 -13.84 6.80
CA ASN A 235 -6.63 -13.21 5.65
C ASN A 235 -5.09 -13.25 5.70
N GLY A 236 -4.51 -13.83 6.74
CA GLY A 236 -3.06 -13.96 6.94
C GLY A 236 -2.39 -12.79 7.67
N ALA A 237 -3.12 -11.76 8.11
CA ALA A 237 -2.54 -10.68 8.91
C ALA A 237 -2.15 -11.20 10.31
N VAL A 238 -1.01 -10.75 10.83
CA VAL A 238 -0.44 -11.18 12.11
C VAL A 238 -0.97 -10.32 13.24
N ASN A 239 -1.59 -10.93 14.24
CA ASN A 239 -2.12 -10.21 15.40
C ASN A 239 -0.99 -9.77 16.33
N VAL A 240 -0.96 -8.49 16.68
CA VAL A 240 0.04 -7.93 17.61
C VAL A 240 -0.59 -6.99 18.63
N ASN A 241 0.07 -6.84 19.78
CA ASN A 241 -0.33 -5.85 20.78
C ASN A 241 0.18 -4.44 20.44
N ASP A 242 -0.04 -3.48 21.34
CA ASP A 242 0.43 -2.10 21.23
C ASP A 242 1.96 -1.96 21.24
N LYS A 243 2.70 -3.00 21.60
CA LYS A 243 4.17 -3.06 21.54
C LYS A 243 4.68 -3.75 20.27
N LEU A 244 3.77 -4.12 19.37
CA LEU A 244 3.99 -4.94 18.18
C LEU A 244 4.49 -6.36 18.43
N GLU A 245 4.31 -6.86 19.65
CA GLU A 245 4.62 -8.24 20.00
C GLU A 245 3.44 -9.14 19.61
N THR A 246 3.76 -10.31 19.06
CA THR A 246 2.78 -11.37 18.76
C THR A 246 2.39 -12.11 20.05
N ASN A 247 1.60 -13.17 19.94
CA ASN A 247 1.34 -14.08 21.07
C ASN A 247 2.58 -14.89 21.51
N ILE A 248 3.66 -14.89 20.71
CA ILE A 248 4.90 -15.59 21.02
C ILE A 248 5.92 -14.58 21.54
N LYS A 249 6.43 -14.83 22.75
CA LYS A 249 7.42 -13.96 23.41
C LYS A 249 8.65 -13.70 22.53
N ASN A 250 9.08 -12.44 22.47
CA ASN A 250 10.21 -11.96 21.65
C ASN A 250 10.00 -12.13 20.13
N VAL A 251 8.77 -12.37 19.67
CA VAL A 251 8.43 -12.36 18.25
C VAL A 251 7.49 -11.19 18.00
N TYR A 252 7.90 -10.31 17.09
CA TYR A 252 7.23 -9.07 16.75
C TYR A 252 6.84 -9.08 15.28
N ALA A 253 5.81 -8.33 14.90
CA ALA A 253 5.43 -8.14 13.50
C ALA A 253 5.05 -6.69 13.21
N GLY A 254 5.30 -6.22 11.98
CA GLY A 254 5.05 -4.84 11.61
C GLY A 254 4.96 -4.61 10.10
N GLY A 255 4.73 -3.35 9.72
CA GLY A 255 4.35 -3.02 8.34
C GLY A 255 3.01 -3.63 7.92
N ASP A 256 2.85 -3.89 6.62
CA ASP A 256 1.55 -4.27 6.02
C ASP A 256 0.94 -5.56 6.56
N ILE A 257 1.72 -6.46 7.18
CA ILE A 257 1.17 -7.72 7.71
C ILE A 257 0.55 -7.56 9.09
N ALA A 258 0.82 -6.45 9.79
CA ALA A 258 0.39 -6.30 11.18
C ALA A 258 -1.11 -5.97 11.25
N TYR A 259 -1.83 -6.75 12.04
CA TYR A 259 -3.11 -6.37 12.62
C TYR A 259 -2.78 -5.75 13.99
N ALA A 260 -2.68 -4.42 14.00
CA ALA A 260 -2.12 -3.62 15.09
C ALA A 260 -3.12 -2.55 15.56
N PRO A 261 -3.04 -2.11 16.83
CA PRO A 261 -3.95 -1.11 17.36
C PRO A 261 -3.69 0.26 16.72
N VAL A 262 -4.77 0.98 16.41
CA VAL A 262 -4.71 2.34 15.88
C VAL A 262 -5.09 3.33 16.98
N PHE A 263 -4.13 4.17 17.38
CA PHE A 263 -4.25 5.07 18.54
C PHE A 263 -5.49 5.97 18.47
N ILE A 264 -5.72 6.58 17.31
CA ILE A 264 -6.84 7.52 17.09
C ILE A 264 -8.22 6.85 17.05
N ALA A 265 -8.25 5.53 16.92
CA ALA A 265 -9.47 4.72 16.87
C ALA A 265 -9.66 3.94 18.19
N ASN A 266 -9.30 4.55 19.32
CA ASN A 266 -9.37 3.93 20.65
C ASN A 266 -8.65 2.57 20.72
N ASN A 267 -7.49 2.46 20.06
CA ASN A 267 -6.70 1.23 19.95
C ASN A 267 -7.44 0.05 19.31
N GLN A 268 -8.47 0.31 18.50
CA GLN A 268 -9.06 -0.74 17.66
C GLN A 268 -7.99 -1.35 16.75
N GLN A 269 -8.02 -2.67 16.65
CA GLN A 269 -7.10 -3.43 15.83
C GLN A 269 -7.48 -3.29 14.36
N MET A 270 -6.52 -2.89 13.52
CA MET A 270 -6.71 -2.72 12.09
C MET A 270 -5.48 -3.21 11.33
N ASN A 271 -5.69 -3.60 10.08
CA ASN A 271 -4.61 -3.93 9.16
C ASN A 271 -4.54 -2.85 8.09
N ILE A 272 -3.55 -1.97 8.20
CA ILE A 272 -3.38 -0.77 7.37
C ILE A 272 -2.00 -0.84 6.71
N GLY A 273 -1.96 -0.82 5.38
CA GLY A 273 -0.72 -0.93 4.60
C GLY A 273 -0.25 0.42 4.07
N HIS A 274 0.65 1.09 4.79
CA HIS A 274 1.27 2.35 4.35
C HIS A 274 2.71 2.49 4.86
N ILE A 275 3.56 3.16 4.08
CA ILE A 275 5.00 3.30 4.38
C ILE A 275 5.27 4.04 5.68
N GLY A 276 4.55 5.13 5.97
CA GLY A 276 4.73 5.89 7.21
C GLY A 276 4.38 5.04 8.43
N LEU A 277 3.29 4.27 8.35
CA LEU A 277 2.91 3.34 9.41
C LEU A 277 3.94 2.21 9.59
N ALA A 278 4.48 1.66 8.50
CA ALA A 278 5.53 0.66 8.55
C ALA A 278 6.81 1.18 9.22
N GLN A 279 7.18 2.44 9.00
CA GLN A 279 8.30 3.09 9.67
C GLN A 279 8.07 3.20 11.17
N TYR A 280 6.88 3.65 11.60
CA TYR A 280 6.51 3.68 13.02
C TYR A 280 6.55 2.28 13.63
N HIS A 281 6.03 1.28 12.92
CA HIS A 281 6.04 -0.10 13.38
C HIS A 281 7.47 -0.60 13.63
N GLY A 282 8.39 -0.37 12.69
CA GLY A 282 9.79 -0.76 12.86
C GLY A 282 10.46 -0.08 14.06
N GLN A 283 10.21 1.22 14.26
CA GLN A 283 10.77 1.97 15.39
C GLN A 283 10.23 1.49 16.75
N VAL A 284 8.92 1.26 16.86
CA VAL A 284 8.27 0.79 18.09
C VAL A 284 8.74 -0.63 18.42
N ALA A 285 8.73 -1.55 17.45
CA ALA A 285 9.21 -2.91 17.64
C ALA A 285 10.68 -2.92 18.09
N ALA A 286 11.56 -2.11 17.47
CA ALA A 286 12.96 -2.02 17.87
C ALA A 286 13.13 -1.56 19.33
N LYS A 287 12.36 -0.57 19.79
CA LYS A 287 12.36 -0.12 21.19
C LYS A 287 11.89 -1.21 22.15
N ASN A 288 10.88 -1.99 21.77
CA ASN A 288 10.35 -3.06 22.61
C ASN A 288 11.22 -4.32 22.64
N ILE A 289 11.92 -4.63 21.55
CA ILE A 289 12.96 -5.67 21.52
C ILE A 289 14.04 -5.41 22.58
N ILE A 290 14.37 -4.13 22.81
CA ILE A 290 15.32 -3.71 23.86
C ILE A 290 14.64 -3.31 25.18
N LYS A 291 13.38 -3.71 25.38
CA LYS A 291 12.61 -3.58 26.64
C LYS A 291 12.36 -2.15 27.11
N LYS A 292 12.14 -1.21 26.18
CA LYS A 292 11.78 0.19 26.51
C LYS A 292 10.29 0.43 26.76
N GLU A 293 9.44 -0.60 26.65
CA GLU A 293 8.00 -0.50 26.95
C GLU A 293 7.29 0.65 26.23
N THR A 294 7.56 0.82 24.93
CA THR A 294 7.01 1.90 24.11
C THR A 294 5.73 1.45 23.40
N PRO A 295 4.56 2.04 23.70
CA PRO A 295 3.32 1.73 22.98
C PRO A 295 3.29 2.39 21.60
N LEU A 296 2.57 1.77 20.67
CA LEU A 296 2.28 2.30 19.34
C LEU A 296 1.28 3.44 19.47
N ARG A 297 1.70 4.65 19.06
CA ARG A 297 0.84 5.83 18.92
C ARG A 297 0.77 6.23 17.46
N SER A 298 0.04 5.45 16.66
CA SER A 298 -0.04 5.65 15.20
C SER A 298 -1.21 6.53 14.78
N VAL A 299 -0.94 7.45 13.86
CA VAL A 299 -1.97 8.13 13.07
C VAL A 299 -1.77 7.72 11.61
N PRO A 300 -2.71 6.96 11.01
CA PRO A 300 -2.61 6.60 9.60
C PRO A 300 -2.54 7.85 8.73
N TYR A 301 -1.54 7.90 7.85
CA TYR A 301 -1.32 8.98 6.92
C TYR A 301 -0.79 8.40 5.61
N PHE A 302 -1.36 8.80 4.48
CA PHE A 302 -0.89 8.38 3.17
C PHE A 302 -1.15 9.42 2.08
N TRP A 303 -0.59 9.16 0.91
CA TRP A 303 -0.78 10.00 -0.26
C TRP A 303 -0.72 9.16 -1.53
N THR A 304 -1.33 9.68 -2.59
CA THR A 304 -1.19 9.21 -3.97
C THR A 304 -1.00 10.42 -4.88
N MET A 305 -0.48 10.17 -6.07
CA MET A 305 -0.30 11.22 -7.08
C MET A 305 -0.77 10.71 -8.43
N LEU A 306 -1.76 11.39 -9.00
CA LEU A 306 -2.37 11.03 -10.28
C LEU A 306 -2.26 12.24 -11.21
N PHE A 307 -1.49 12.12 -12.31
CA PHE A 307 -1.23 13.22 -13.25
C PHE A 307 -0.78 14.54 -12.59
N GLY A 308 0.07 14.46 -11.57
CA GLY A 308 0.57 15.62 -10.82
C GLY A 308 -0.41 16.19 -9.78
N LYS A 309 -1.63 15.64 -9.66
CA LYS A 309 -2.56 15.94 -8.56
C LYS A 309 -2.21 15.08 -7.37
N SER A 310 -1.71 15.70 -6.31
CA SER A 310 -1.35 15.02 -5.06
C SER A 310 -2.54 14.99 -4.12
N ILE A 311 -3.03 13.78 -3.85
CA ILE A 311 -4.11 13.53 -2.89
C ILE A 311 -3.49 12.96 -1.62
N ARG A 312 -3.80 13.57 -0.48
CA ARG A 312 -3.34 13.13 0.84
C ARG A 312 -4.53 12.75 1.70
N PHE A 313 -4.29 11.86 2.65
CA PHE A 313 -5.30 11.38 3.56
C PHE A 313 -4.70 11.08 4.93
N ALA A 314 -5.43 11.43 5.99
CA ALA A 314 -5.10 11.08 7.36
C ALA A 314 -6.35 10.62 8.12
N GLY A 315 -6.17 9.67 9.03
CA GLY A 315 -7.26 9.07 9.79
C GLY A 315 -7.66 7.68 9.29
N CYS A 316 -8.76 7.15 9.83
CA CYS A 316 -9.28 5.84 9.47
C CYS A 316 -10.73 5.68 9.93
N GLY A 317 -11.39 4.63 9.45
CA GLY A 317 -12.75 4.26 9.85
C GLY A 317 -13.73 4.29 8.69
N LYS A 318 -15.00 4.00 8.99
CA LYS A 318 -16.10 4.02 8.01
C LYS A 318 -16.95 5.26 8.27
N PRO A 319 -16.95 6.26 7.39
CA PRO A 319 -17.76 7.44 7.59
C PRO A 319 -19.24 7.16 7.32
N VAL A 320 -20.11 7.92 7.99
CA VAL A 320 -21.55 7.97 7.71
C VAL A 320 -21.92 9.17 6.83
N SER A 321 -21.07 10.19 6.80
CA SER A 321 -21.22 11.38 5.95
C SER A 321 -19.88 12.08 5.72
N SER A 322 -19.87 13.05 4.81
CA SER A 322 -18.70 13.88 4.50
C SER A 322 -19.09 15.33 4.22
N MET A 323 -18.11 16.23 4.32
CA MET A 323 -18.23 17.65 3.96
C MET A 323 -16.99 18.05 3.17
N VAL A 324 -17.18 18.80 2.10
CA VAL A 324 -16.09 19.27 1.24
C VAL A 324 -15.94 20.78 1.33
N ASP A 325 -14.70 21.24 1.42
CA ASP A 325 -14.31 22.64 1.25
C ASP A 325 -13.43 22.79 0.01
N GLY A 326 -13.73 23.79 -0.83
CA GLY A 326 -12.99 24.10 -2.03
C GLY A 326 -13.68 23.61 -3.31
N ASP A 327 -12.88 23.44 -4.36
CA ASP A 327 -13.36 23.14 -5.71
C ASP A 327 -13.00 21.71 -6.11
N VAL A 328 -14.01 20.84 -6.11
CA VAL A 328 -13.87 19.42 -6.47
C VAL A 328 -13.56 19.26 -7.95
N ALA A 329 -14.18 20.07 -8.81
CA ALA A 329 -14.02 19.98 -10.26
C ALA A 329 -12.57 20.25 -10.69
N SER A 330 -11.87 21.20 -10.05
CA SER A 330 -10.44 21.45 -10.32
C SER A 330 -9.48 20.58 -9.50
N LEU A 331 -9.99 19.66 -8.69
CA LEU A 331 -9.26 18.83 -7.73
C LEU A 331 -8.42 19.70 -6.77
N LYS A 332 -9.05 20.73 -6.21
CA LYS A 332 -8.47 21.63 -5.20
C LYS A 332 -9.40 21.74 -3.99
N PHE A 333 -9.41 20.70 -3.17
CA PHE A 333 -10.37 20.55 -2.09
C PHE A 333 -9.75 19.98 -0.80
N VAL A 334 -10.48 20.11 0.30
CA VAL A 334 -10.35 19.35 1.54
C VAL A 334 -11.68 18.62 1.77
N ILE A 335 -11.64 17.35 2.12
CA ILE A 335 -12.83 16.57 2.49
C ILE A 335 -12.67 16.07 3.93
N PHE A 336 -13.70 16.34 4.74
CA PHE A 336 -13.84 15.87 6.12
C PHE A 336 -14.84 14.73 6.16
N PHE A 337 -14.49 13.64 6.84
CA PHE A 337 -15.31 12.44 6.97
C PHE A 337 -15.76 12.27 8.42
N PHE A 338 -17.06 12.05 8.62
CA PHE A 338 -17.67 12.02 9.94
C PHE A 338 -18.19 10.64 10.31
N ASP A 339 -18.10 10.29 11.60
CA ASP A 339 -18.83 9.16 12.20
C ASP A 339 -20.26 9.57 12.62
N GLU A 340 -20.99 8.64 13.23
CA GLU A 340 -22.37 8.84 13.71
C GLU A 340 -22.52 9.90 14.81
N ASN A 341 -21.42 10.31 15.45
CA ASN A 341 -21.40 11.34 16.50
C ASN A 341 -20.89 12.69 15.97
N ASP A 342 -20.87 12.87 14.65
CA ASP A 342 -20.31 14.03 13.96
C ASP A 342 -18.83 14.30 14.26
N LYS A 343 -18.09 13.31 14.75
CA LYS A 343 -16.64 13.42 14.92
C LYS A 343 -15.95 13.23 13.59
N VAL A 344 -14.98 14.08 13.27
CA VAL A 344 -14.10 13.92 12.11
C VAL A 344 -13.14 12.75 12.37
N ILE A 345 -13.33 11.65 11.64
CA ILE A 345 -12.51 10.43 11.77
C ILE A 345 -11.40 10.35 10.73
N SER A 346 -11.54 11.08 9.62
CA SER A 346 -10.50 11.22 8.61
C SER A 346 -10.65 12.49 7.79
N VAL A 347 -9.54 12.94 7.23
CA VAL A 347 -9.45 14.11 6.33
C VAL A 347 -8.66 13.75 5.10
N GLY A 348 -9.22 14.01 3.93
CA GLY A 348 -8.53 13.97 2.65
C GLY A 348 -8.30 15.38 2.10
N SER A 349 -7.28 15.58 1.28
CA SER A 349 -7.14 16.81 0.51
C SER A 349 -6.49 16.57 -0.84
N CYS A 350 -6.75 17.46 -1.79
CA CYS A 350 -6.02 17.56 -3.03
C CYS A 350 -5.56 19.01 -3.24
N MET A 351 -4.26 19.22 -3.43
CA MET A 351 -3.66 20.55 -3.68
C MET A 351 -4.00 21.63 -2.62
N ARG A 352 -4.23 21.23 -1.37
CA ARG A 352 -4.59 22.10 -0.22
C ARG A 352 -3.74 21.78 1.02
N ASP A 353 -2.45 21.55 0.82
CA ASP A 353 -1.50 21.34 1.93
C ASP A 353 -1.34 22.62 2.77
N PRO A 354 -1.02 22.52 4.07
CA PRO A 354 -0.64 21.32 4.84
C PRO A 354 -1.78 20.71 5.69
N VAL A 355 -3.05 20.95 5.35
CA VAL A 355 -4.22 20.63 6.20
C VAL A 355 -4.26 19.17 6.68
N VAL A 356 -3.94 18.20 5.82
CA VAL A 356 -4.00 16.77 6.20
C VAL A 356 -2.91 16.40 7.21
N SER A 357 -1.69 16.95 7.07
CA SER A 357 -0.63 16.76 8.06
C SER A 357 -0.94 17.47 9.38
N GLN A 358 -1.56 18.65 9.31
CA GLN A 358 -2.04 19.35 10.51
C GLN A 358 -3.11 18.52 11.24
N PHE A 359 -4.05 17.91 10.51
CA PHE A 359 -5.05 17.02 11.10
C PHE A 359 -4.41 15.79 11.75
N ALA A 360 -3.40 15.19 11.10
CA ALA A 360 -2.69 14.04 11.67
C ALA A 360 -1.99 14.40 12.99
N GLU A 361 -1.32 15.54 13.05
CA GLU A 361 -0.69 16.03 14.29
C GLU A 361 -1.74 16.35 15.37
N PHE A 362 -2.84 16.99 14.99
CA PHE A 362 -3.94 17.31 15.90
C PHE A 362 -4.50 16.05 16.57
N LEU A 363 -4.70 14.97 15.81
CA LEU A 363 -5.10 13.67 16.36
C LEU A 363 -4.00 13.02 17.22
N TYR A 364 -2.73 13.16 16.84
CA TYR A 364 -1.60 12.61 17.61
C TYR A 364 -1.50 13.25 19.01
N GLN A 365 -1.82 14.54 19.11
CA GLN A 365 -1.95 15.29 20.37
C GLN A 365 -3.18 14.88 21.21
N GLY A 366 -3.99 13.92 20.73
CA GLY A 366 -5.18 13.42 21.42
C GLY A 366 -6.40 14.33 21.31
N LYS A 367 -6.37 15.32 20.40
CA LYS A 367 -7.48 16.23 20.17
C LYS A 367 -8.47 15.62 19.18
N SER A 368 -9.70 16.14 19.14
CA SER A 368 -10.77 15.70 18.24
C SER A 368 -11.49 16.91 17.66
N ILE A 369 -11.96 16.77 16.42
CA ILE A 369 -12.73 17.78 15.70
C ILE A 369 -14.14 17.21 15.50
N TYR A 370 -15.16 18.03 15.67
CA TYR A 370 -16.55 17.70 15.38
C TYR A 370 -17.10 18.62 14.30
N ARG A 371 -18.19 18.23 13.64
CA ARG A 371 -18.83 19.03 12.58
C ARG A 371 -19.06 20.49 12.99
N LYS A 372 -19.58 20.72 14.20
CA LYS A 372 -19.83 22.05 14.76
C LYS A 372 -18.59 22.96 14.79
N ASP A 373 -17.40 22.37 14.91
CA ASP A 373 -16.13 23.11 14.97
C ASP A 373 -15.73 23.66 13.58
N LEU A 374 -16.39 23.17 12.51
CA LEU A 374 -16.08 23.53 11.12
C LEU A 374 -17.05 24.58 10.51
N GLU A 375 -18.18 24.86 11.17
CA GLU A 375 -19.28 25.67 10.63
C GLU A 375 -18.94 27.16 10.48
N ASN A 376 -18.20 27.73 11.44
CA ASN A 376 -17.85 29.16 11.45
C ASN A 376 -16.49 29.46 10.82
N ASN A 377 -15.50 28.62 11.13
CA ASN A 377 -14.15 28.70 10.58
C ASN A 377 -13.63 27.28 10.38
N THR A 378 -13.80 26.75 9.17
CA THR A 378 -13.45 25.37 8.79
C THR A 378 -12.01 24.97 9.14
N PHE A 379 -11.08 25.93 9.22
CA PHE A 379 -9.67 25.65 9.52
C PHE A 379 -9.18 26.26 10.84
N GLY A 380 -10.05 26.82 11.68
CA GLY A 380 -9.66 27.48 12.94
C GLY A 380 -8.95 26.54 13.92
N TRP A 381 -9.26 25.24 13.88
CA TRP A 381 -8.59 24.22 14.70
C TRP A 381 -7.08 24.14 14.46
N THR A 382 -6.59 24.55 13.28
CA THR A 382 -5.16 24.50 12.94
C THR A 382 -4.31 25.44 13.79
N GLU A 383 -4.88 26.52 14.33
CA GLU A 383 -4.19 27.50 15.17
C GLU A 383 -3.85 26.95 16.57
N THR A 384 -4.47 25.84 16.96
CA THR A 384 -4.30 25.23 18.27
C THR A 384 -3.32 24.05 18.27
N ILE A 385 -2.66 23.78 17.14
CA ILE A 385 -1.61 22.77 17.05
C ILE A 385 -0.33 23.35 17.65
N HIS A 386 0.25 22.65 18.62
CA HIS A 386 1.49 23.05 19.30
C HIS A 386 2.72 22.35 18.73
#